data_AF-A0A662JI30-F1
#
_entry.id   AF-A0A662JI30-F1
#
_cell.length_a   1.000
_cell.length_b   1.000
_cell.length_c   1.000
_cell.angle_alpha   90.00
_cell.angle_beta   90.00
_cell.angle_gamma   90.00
#
_symmetry.space_group_name_H-M   'P 1'
#
loop_
_entity.id
_entity.type
_entity.pdbx_description
1 polymer ?
#
loop_
_entity_poly.entity_id
_entity_poly.type
_entity_poly.pdbx_seq_one_letter_code
_entity_poly.pdbx_strand_id
1 'polypeptide(L)'
;MNKGELSILKALLRGPLTARGVASATGLSLSQVYRDLKGLLELGFVDKLDGSYCISRSELGLVLRRVAGKYSLEALFSGSGLKVLMLLRNPQSIAELVKLSSLSEQSLYSYLSRLMEVGAVRLEGGRYEICDGDVAELVKLLEMRDLSRRVEPYAEVVFSGVDMVIKRVPAGLKARGSPTAFTLFPKYGVPLELPWRFYVEPPMEESVELALVHGLIASRTRRERTLCAVLYAKNRGLIDLAKARSLARGTPALQALLKLEAYASGVPIEEAELFLPWSEFRELASLYGVKVEAAPEAEVLRRCFEEVGEKLERTVECYVFGGANLVMLGVKEATKDVDVALEGVEDYKALTKALEKTGFKPIVEVSEVREAPSMIYVKGDLRIDIFTHSISGLKLTSQMKKRAKRTLIYGNLKLRLISLEDVVLLKAISARERDLEDIATTAKKRRVNWSLIPQILLEQEEQVAEQKAVALLQAVEVLQEAYNIKIPRKTKAKIEKLALKHLVKKLIEKGLKKPSEISRELGVPTGKVRETLRELHEERGS
;
A
#
# COMPACT_ATOMS: atom_id res chain seq x y z
N MET A 1 -20.07 -27.37 -0.09
CA MET A 1 -21.32 -28.07 0.27
C MET A 1 -21.05 -29.53 0.48
N ASN A 2 -21.75 -30.16 1.41
CA ASN A 2 -21.63 -31.59 1.67
C ASN A 2 -22.44 -32.42 0.64
N LYS A 3 -22.24 -33.74 0.60
CA LYS A 3 -22.93 -34.61 -0.37
C LYS A 3 -24.46 -34.64 -0.17
N GLY A 4 -24.94 -34.51 1.07
CA GLY A 4 -26.36 -34.48 1.39
C GLY A 4 -27.06 -33.22 0.89
N GLU A 5 -26.46 -32.04 1.10
CA GLU A 5 -26.97 -30.78 0.55
C GLU A 5 -27.13 -30.84 -0.98
N LEU A 6 -26.14 -31.42 -1.68
CA LEU A 6 -26.16 -31.55 -3.14
C LEU A 6 -27.21 -32.55 -3.62
N SER A 7 -27.38 -33.69 -2.95
CA SER A 7 -28.41 -34.67 -3.30
C SER A 7 -29.82 -34.11 -3.07
N ILE A 8 -30.01 -33.32 -2.01
CA ILE A 8 -31.26 -32.62 -1.74
C ILE A 8 -31.56 -31.59 -2.83
N LEU A 9 -30.59 -30.73 -3.21
CA LEU A 9 -30.80 -29.77 -4.30
C LEU A 9 -31.20 -30.47 -5.61
N LYS A 10 -30.53 -31.57 -5.95
CA LYS A 10 -30.87 -32.38 -7.13
C LYS A 10 -32.29 -32.95 -7.08
N ALA A 11 -32.73 -33.44 -5.93
CA ALA A 11 -34.09 -33.93 -5.75
C ALA A 11 -35.11 -32.79 -5.92
N LEU A 12 -34.86 -31.62 -5.30
CA LEU A 12 -35.75 -30.47 -5.34
C LEU A 12 -35.79 -29.75 -6.69
N LEU A 13 -34.75 -29.91 -7.53
CA LEU A 13 -34.77 -29.43 -8.91
C LEU A 13 -35.83 -30.15 -9.76
N ARG A 14 -36.19 -31.39 -9.41
CA ARG A 14 -37.24 -32.17 -10.09
C ARG A 14 -38.66 -31.78 -9.66
N GLY A 15 -38.80 -31.16 -8.48
CA GLY A 15 -40.09 -30.70 -7.97
C GLY A 15 -40.11 -30.53 -6.45
N PRO A 16 -41.16 -29.89 -5.89
CA PRO A 16 -41.31 -29.75 -4.44
C PRO A 16 -41.49 -31.11 -3.74
N LEU A 17 -40.86 -31.29 -2.58
CA LEU A 17 -40.92 -32.52 -1.78
C LEU A 17 -41.09 -32.21 -0.29
N THR A 18 -41.83 -33.04 0.44
CA THR A 18 -41.82 -33.01 1.92
C THR A 18 -40.48 -33.51 2.46
N ALA A 19 -40.14 -33.25 3.72
CA ALA A 19 -38.91 -33.78 4.34
C ALA A 19 -38.82 -35.33 4.24
N ARG A 20 -39.95 -36.03 4.38
CA ARG A 20 -40.02 -37.50 4.15
C ARG A 20 -39.81 -37.87 2.68
N GLY A 21 -40.38 -37.09 1.76
CA GLY A 21 -40.15 -37.27 0.32
C GLY A 21 -38.68 -37.07 -0.06
N VAL A 22 -38.02 -36.06 0.50
CA VAL A 22 -36.58 -35.82 0.33
C VAL A 22 -35.76 -36.99 0.89
N ALA A 23 -36.09 -37.48 2.09
CA ALA A 23 -35.41 -38.65 2.68
C ALA A 23 -35.54 -39.88 1.77
N SER A 24 -36.74 -40.16 1.26
CA SER A 24 -36.99 -41.27 0.33
C SER A 24 -36.24 -41.11 -1.00
N ALA A 25 -36.17 -39.88 -1.55
CA ALA A 25 -35.53 -39.62 -2.83
C ALA A 25 -34.00 -39.61 -2.77
N THR A 26 -33.42 -39.31 -1.61
CA THR A 26 -31.96 -39.17 -1.41
C THR A 26 -31.33 -40.33 -0.65
N GLY A 27 -32.13 -41.17 0.02
CA GLY A 27 -31.65 -42.23 0.92
C GLY A 27 -31.09 -41.73 2.25
N LEU A 28 -31.23 -40.43 2.56
CA LEU A 28 -30.74 -39.83 3.80
C LEU A 28 -31.73 -40.06 4.96
N SER A 29 -31.21 -40.12 6.19
CA SER A 29 -32.07 -40.12 7.38
C SER A 29 -32.80 -38.79 7.53
N LEU A 30 -33.99 -38.79 8.13
CA LEU A 30 -34.76 -37.56 8.38
C LEU A 30 -33.96 -36.50 9.15
N SER A 31 -33.16 -36.92 10.13
CA SER A 31 -32.31 -36.02 10.90
C SER A 31 -31.25 -35.34 10.04
N GLN A 32 -30.66 -36.07 9.08
CA GLN A 32 -29.69 -35.51 8.14
C GLN A 32 -30.38 -34.56 7.15
N VAL A 33 -31.56 -34.94 6.64
CA VAL A 33 -32.38 -34.09 5.75
C VAL A 33 -32.71 -32.74 6.40
N TYR A 34 -33.18 -32.73 7.65
CA TYR A 34 -33.48 -31.46 8.33
C TYR A 34 -32.24 -30.60 8.55
N ARG A 35 -31.09 -31.21 8.86
CA ARG A 35 -29.82 -30.51 9.04
C ARG A 35 -29.36 -29.84 7.74
N ASP A 36 -29.35 -30.59 6.63
CA ASP A 36 -28.90 -30.08 5.34
C ASP A 36 -29.91 -29.09 4.74
N LEU A 37 -31.22 -29.31 4.89
CA LEU A 37 -32.25 -28.33 4.50
C LEU A 37 -32.10 -27.01 5.26
N LYS A 38 -31.73 -27.03 6.54
CA LYS A 38 -31.45 -25.81 7.30
C LYS A 38 -30.31 -25.01 6.66
N GLY A 39 -29.22 -25.66 6.30
CA GLY A 39 -28.10 -25.03 5.59
C GLY A 39 -28.51 -24.45 4.23
N LEU A 40 -29.34 -25.16 3.46
CA LEU A 40 -29.84 -24.70 2.17
C LEU A 40 -30.83 -23.53 2.27
N LEU A 41 -31.69 -23.52 3.30
CA LEU A 41 -32.57 -22.38 3.63
C LEU A 41 -31.74 -21.15 4.01
N GLU A 42 -30.70 -21.35 4.82
CA GLU A 42 -29.74 -20.31 5.15
C GLU A 42 -29.03 -19.83 3.86
N LEU A 43 -28.55 -20.69 2.97
CA LEU A 43 -27.99 -20.22 1.69
C LEU A 43 -29.02 -19.51 0.80
N GLY A 44 -30.33 -19.75 0.99
CA GLY A 44 -31.40 -19.19 0.17
C GLY A 44 -31.64 -19.97 -1.12
N PHE A 45 -31.06 -21.17 -1.24
CA PHE A 45 -31.29 -22.04 -2.39
C PHE A 45 -32.64 -22.76 -2.33
N VAL A 46 -33.22 -22.88 -1.14
CA VAL A 46 -34.46 -23.62 -0.89
C VAL A 46 -35.43 -22.72 -0.12
N ASP A 47 -36.72 -22.82 -0.44
CA ASP A 47 -37.83 -22.26 0.35
C ASP A 47 -38.67 -23.40 0.96
N LYS A 48 -39.38 -23.10 2.05
CA LYS A 48 -40.38 -24.00 2.64
C LYS A 48 -41.78 -23.45 2.37
N LEU A 49 -42.64 -24.24 1.71
CA LEU A 49 -44.00 -23.87 1.32
C LEU A 49 -44.96 -25.02 1.68
N ASP A 50 -45.99 -24.73 2.48
CA ASP A 50 -47.07 -25.68 2.81
C ASP A 50 -46.58 -27.06 3.28
N GLY A 51 -45.52 -27.08 4.11
CA GLY A 51 -44.92 -28.32 4.62
C GLY A 51 -44.00 -29.07 3.63
N SER A 52 -43.88 -28.57 2.41
CA SER A 52 -42.92 -29.02 1.40
C SER A 52 -41.73 -28.05 1.26
N TYR A 53 -40.68 -28.52 0.60
CA TYR A 53 -39.47 -27.76 0.27
C TYR A 53 -39.34 -27.71 -1.24
N CYS A 54 -38.88 -26.59 -1.80
CA CYS A 54 -38.59 -26.45 -3.22
C CYS A 54 -37.35 -25.57 -3.42
N ILE A 55 -36.72 -25.63 -4.60
CA ILE A 55 -35.74 -24.61 -4.97
C ILE A 55 -36.40 -23.23 -4.86
N SER A 56 -35.68 -22.28 -4.28
CA SER A 56 -36.21 -20.96 -3.94
C SER A 56 -36.85 -20.28 -5.15
N ARG A 57 -37.93 -19.53 -4.90
CA ARG A 57 -38.60 -18.71 -5.93
C ARG A 57 -37.94 -17.33 -6.09
N SER A 58 -36.95 -17.02 -5.27
CA SER A 58 -36.12 -15.83 -5.42
C SER A 58 -35.24 -15.87 -6.67
N GLU A 59 -34.69 -14.73 -7.07
CA GLU A 59 -33.74 -14.61 -8.17
C GLU A 59 -32.58 -15.62 -8.01
N LEU A 60 -32.04 -15.77 -6.79
CA LEU A 60 -30.99 -16.74 -6.48
C LEU A 60 -31.38 -18.18 -6.85
N GLY A 61 -32.62 -18.58 -6.57
CA GLY A 61 -33.12 -19.91 -6.93
C GLY A 61 -33.37 -20.07 -8.43
N LEU A 62 -33.76 -19.00 -9.13
CA LEU A 62 -33.88 -19.01 -10.60
C LEU A 62 -32.52 -19.17 -11.28
N VAL A 63 -31.50 -18.44 -10.82
CA VAL A 63 -30.12 -18.57 -11.33
C VAL A 63 -29.56 -19.96 -11.02
N LEU A 64 -29.80 -20.48 -9.82
CA LEU A 64 -29.40 -21.84 -9.45
C LEU A 64 -29.96 -22.89 -10.42
N ARG A 65 -31.20 -22.75 -10.90
CA ARG A 65 -31.78 -23.66 -11.91
C ARG A 65 -31.04 -23.57 -13.24
N ARG A 66 -30.70 -22.37 -13.70
CA ARG A 66 -29.91 -22.18 -14.94
C ARG A 66 -28.53 -22.83 -14.82
N VAL A 67 -27.83 -22.57 -13.70
CA VAL A 67 -26.54 -23.18 -13.39
C VAL A 67 -26.64 -24.70 -13.35
N ALA A 68 -27.66 -25.27 -12.69
CA ALA A 68 -27.87 -26.71 -12.61
C ALA A 68 -28.23 -27.35 -13.96
N GLY A 69 -28.78 -26.59 -14.90
CA GLY A 69 -29.05 -27.03 -16.27
C GLY A 69 -27.78 -27.12 -17.13
N LYS A 70 -26.76 -26.31 -16.82
CA LYS A 70 -25.46 -26.28 -17.52
C LYS A 70 -24.40 -27.18 -16.89
N TYR A 71 -24.40 -27.28 -15.57
CA TYR A 71 -23.31 -27.87 -14.80
C TYR A 71 -23.80 -28.90 -13.79
N SER A 72 -22.95 -29.91 -13.55
CA SER A 72 -23.08 -30.76 -12.37
C SER A 72 -22.81 -29.95 -11.10
N LEU A 73 -23.79 -29.93 -10.19
CA LEU A 73 -23.65 -29.21 -8.91
C LEU A 73 -22.49 -29.75 -8.06
N GLU A 74 -22.14 -31.03 -8.18
CA GLU A 74 -20.96 -31.60 -7.52
C GLU A 74 -19.66 -31.00 -8.05
N ALA A 75 -19.55 -30.77 -9.35
CA ALA A 75 -18.36 -30.18 -9.94
C ALA A 75 -18.14 -28.76 -9.43
N LEU A 76 -19.22 -27.98 -9.29
CA LEU A 76 -19.14 -26.60 -8.81
C LEU A 76 -19.02 -26.50 -7.28
N PHE A 77 -19.87 -27.18 -6.53
CA PHE A 77 -20.12 -26.84 -5.13
C PHE A 77 -19.61 -27.85 -4.10
N SER A 78 -19.18 -29.04 -4.52
CA SER A 78 -18.74 -30.07 -3.57
C SER A 78 -17.48 -29.65 -2.80
N GLY A 79 -17.44 -30.03 -1.52
CA GLY A 79 -16.36 -29.66 -0.60
C GLY A 79 -16.34 -28.14 -0.42
N SER A 80 -15.20 -27.54 -0.71
CA SER A 80 -15.01 -26.07 -0.69
C SER A 80 -15.25 -25.39 -2.03
N GLY A 81 -15.75 -26.09 -3.05
CA GLY A 81 -15.91 -25.53 -4.40
C GLY A 81 -16.74 -24.25 -4.45
N LEU A 82 -17.90 -24.21 -3.75
CA LEU A 82 -18.71 -22.99 -3.65
C LEU A 82 -17.95 -21.84 -2.96
N LYS A 83 -17.17 -22.14 -1.92
CA LYS A 83 -16.34 -21.13 -1.24
C LYS A 83 -15.25 -20.59 -2.15
N VAL A 84 -14.62 -21.45 -2.94
CA VAL A 84 -13.61 -21.04 -3.94
C VAL A 84 -14.24 -20.14 -5.01
N LEU A 85 -15.42 -20.48 -5.52
CA LEU A 85 -16.17 -19.62 -6.46
C LEU A 85 -16.47 -18.25 -5.83
N MET A 86 -16.89 -18.19 -4.57
CA MET A 86 -17.13 -16.92 -3.87
C MET A 86 -15.87 -16.06 -3.73
N LEU A 87 -14.69 -16.66 -3.58
CA LEU A 87 -13.40 -15.93 -3.57
C LEU A 87 -13.03 -15.38 -4.94
N LEU A 88 -13.55 -15.96 -6.02
CA LEU A 88 -13.32 -15.54 -7.41
C LEU A 88 -14.33 -14.48 -7.90
N ARG A 89 -15.02 -13.78 -6.98
CA ARG A 89 -15.86 -12.62 -7.35
C ARG A 89 -15.08 -11.53 -8.12
N ASN A 90 -13.76 -11.49 -7.92
CA ASN A 90 -12.80 -10.73 -8.71
C ASN A 90 -11.67 -11.68 -9.15
N PRO A 91 -10.93 -11.38 -10.23
CA PRO A 91 -9.79 -12.20 -10.64
C PRO A 91 -8.72 -12.31 -9.53
N GLN A 92 -8.32 -13.54 -9.18
CA GLN A 92 -7.34 -13.81 -8.11
C GLN A 92 -6.19 -14.70 -8.58
N SER A 93 -4.98 -14.44 -8.08
CA SER A 93 -3.85 -15.36 -8.18
C SER A 93 -3.94 -16.48 -7.15
N ILE A 94 -3.18 -17.57 -7.35
CA ILE A 94 -3.11 -18.66 -6.36
C ILE A 94 -2.59 -18.16 -5.01
N ALA A 95 -1.59 -17.26 -5.00
CA ALA A 95 -1.02 -16.70 -3.79
C ALA A 95 -2.03 -15.86 -2.99
N GLU A 96 -2.91 -15.13 -3.68
CA GLU A 96 -4.01 -14.40 -3.06
C GLU A 96 -5.05 -15.39 -2.49
N LEU A 97 -5.45 -16.41 -3.24
CA LEU A 97 -6.41 -17.43 -2.78
C LEU A 97 -5.93 -18.22 -1.55
N VAL A 98 -4.63 -18.54 -1.48
CA VAL A 98 -4.03 -19.19 -0.29
C VAL A 98 -4.13 -18.29 0.94
N LYS A 99 -3.96 -16.97 0.79
CA LYS A 99 -4.10 -16.02 1.91
C LYS A 99 -5.56 -15.85 2.35
N LEU A 100 -6.47 -15.87 1.39
CA LEU A 100 -7.90 -15.62 1.62
C LEU A 100 -8.68 -16.85 2.06
N SER A 101 -8.10 -18.04 1.95
CA SER A 101 -8.76 -19.29 2.31
C SER A 101 -7.99 -20.06 3.37
N SER A 102 -8.69 -20.90 4.12
CA SER A 102 -8.07 -21.85 5.05
C SER A 102 -7.63 -23.15 4.36
N LEU A 103 -7.46 -23.15 3.04
CA LEU A 103 -7.18 -24.34 2.23
C LEU A 103 -5.71 -24.41 1.87
N SER A 104 -5.17 -25.63 1.77
CA SER A 104 -3.83 -25.83 1.22
C SER A 104 -3.78 -25.44 -0.26
N GLU A 105 -2.63 -25.00 -0.72
CA GLU A 105 -2.40 -24.67 -2.14
C GLU A 105 -2.77 -25.85 -3.05
N GLN A 106 -2.42 -27.08 -2.65
CA GLN A 106 -2.79 -28.31 -3.38
C GLN A 106 -4.32 -28.50 -3.45
N SER A 107 -5.05 -28.21 -2.36
CA SER A 107 -6.51 -28.30 -2.36
C SER A 107 -7.12 -27.24 -3.29
N LEU A 108 -6.59 -26.01 -3.26
CA LEU A 108 -7.03 -24.94 -4.16
C LEU A 108 -6.82 -25.31 -5.62
N TYR A 109 -5.64 -25.83 -5.99
CA TYR A 109 -5.41 -26.34 -7.35
C TYR A 109 -6.41 -27.43 -7.72
N SER A 110 -6.70 -28.38 -6.83
CA SER A 110 -7.70 -29.42 -7.12
C SER A 110 -9.08 -28.84 -7.41
N TYR A 111 -9.54 -27.85 -6.63
CA TYR A 111 -10.82 -27.18 -6.89
C TYR A 111 -10.79 -26.35 -8.18
N LEU A 112 -9.74 -25.57 -8.40
CA LEU A 112 -9.60 -24.71 -9.57
C LEU A 112 -9.52 -25.53 -10.86
N SER A 113 -8.73 -26.60 -10.88
CA SER A 113 -8.66 -27.53 -12.02
C SER A 113 -10.02 -28.10 -12.35
N ARG A 114 -10.77 -28.57 -11.35
CA ARG A 114 -12.13 -29.08 -11.55
C ARG A 114 -13.10 -28.01 -12.09
N LEU A 115 -13.01 -26.78 -11.60
CA LEU A 115 -13.84 -25.66 -12.08
C LEU A 115 -13.45 -25.23 -13.50
N MET A 116 -12.18 -25.34 -13.87
CA MET A 116 -11.68 -25.10 -15.23
C MET A 116 -12.08 -26.21 -16.20
N GLU A 117 -12.01 -27.48 -15.78
CA GLU A 117 -12.41 -28.65 -16.57
C GLU A 117 -13.88 -28.56 -17.01
N VAL A 118 -14.76 -28.07 -16.14
CA VAL A 118 -16.16 -27.85 -16.50
C VAL A 118 -16.39 -26.52 -17.22
N GLY A 119 -15.38 -25.65 -17.33
CA GLY A 119 -15.49 -24.37 -18.03
C GLY A 119 -16.20 -23.26 -17.25
N ALA A 120 -16.29 -23.36 -15.92
CA ALA A 120 -16.86 -22.30 -15.08
C ALA A 120 -15.82 -21.22 -14.71
N VAL A 121 -14.54 -21.60 -14.68
CA VAL A 121 -13.40 -20.74 -14.35
C VAL A 121 -12.35 -20.86 -15.45
N ARG A 122 -11.56 -19.80 -15.67
CA ARG A 122 -10.38 -19.82 -16.54
C ARG A 122 -9.19 -19.15 -15.87
N LEU A 123 -7.99 -19.47 -16.36
CA LEU A 123 -6.74 -18.83 -15.96
C LEU A 123 -6.30 -17.85 -17.06
N GLU A 124 -6.30 -16.56 -16.76
CA GLU A 124 -5.90 -15.49 -17.68
C GLU A 124 -4.93 -14.54 -16.99
N GLY A 125 -3.80 -14.23 -17.63
CA GLY A 125 -2.79 -13.34 -17.06
C GLY A 125 -2.23 -13.78 -15.69
N GLY A 126 -2.25 -15.09 -15.39
CA GLY A 126 -1.83 -15.63 -14.09
C GLY A 126 -2.89 -15.49 -12.98
N ARG A 127 -4.13 -15.10 -13.32
CA ARG A 127 -5.26 -14.96 -12.40
C ARG A 127 -6.43 -15.84 -12.83
N TYR A 128 -7.06 -16.47 -11.86
CA TYR A 128 -8.28 -17.25 -12.03
C TYR A 128 -9.49 -16.32 -12.00
N GLU A 129 -10.42 -16.50 -12.92
CA GLU A 129 -11.66 -15.73 -13.00
C GLU A 129 -12.84 -16.61 -13.45
N ILE A 130 -14.04 -16.26 -12.98
CA ILE A 130 -15.29 -16.89 -13.42
C ILE A 130 -15.60 -16.41 -14.84
N CYS A 131 -15.78 -17.33 -15.78
CA CYS A 131 -16.05 -17.00 -17.19
C CYS A 131 -17.49 -17.27 -17.64
N ASP A 132 -18.29 -18.03 -16.89
CA ASP A 132 -19.72 -18.22 -17.18
C ASP A 132 -20.59 -17.17 -16.46
N GLY A 133 -21.49 -16.54 -17.22
CA GLY A 133 -22.34 -15.46 -16.73
C GLY A 133 -23.35 -15.87 -15.65
N ASP A 134 -23.93 -17.08 -15.74
CA ASP A 134 -24.89 -17.56 -14.73
C ASP A 134 -24.16 -17.91 -13.42
N VAL A 135 -22.95 -18.49 -13.50
CA VAL A 135 -22.12 -18.75 -12.32
C VAL A 135 -21.69 -17.44 -11.66
N ALA A 136 -21.30 -16.43 -12.45
CA ALA A 136 -20.93 -15.11 -11.93
C ALA A 136 -22.12 -14.41 -11.24
N GLU A 137 -23.31 -14.46 -11.87
CA GLU A 137 -24.55 -13.92 -11.31
C GLU A 137 -24.94 -14.64 -10.00
N LEU A 138 -24.81 -15.97 -9.95
CA LEU A 138 -25.07 -16.76 -8.74
C LEU A 138 -24.16 -16.31 -7.59
N VAL A 139 -22.85 -16.18 -7.86
CA VAL A 139 -21.86 -15.75 -6.87
C VAL A 139 -22.19 -14.34 -6.36
N LYS A 140 -22.57 -13.43 -7.26
CA LYS A 140 -23.00 -12.07 -6.90
C LYS A 140 -24.23 -12.05 -5.99
N LEU A 141 -25.25 -12.85 -6.29
CA LEU A 141 -26.46 -12.93 -5.45
C LEU A 141 -26.19 -13.54 -4.07
N LEU A 142 -25.31 -14.54 -4.00
CA LEU A 142 -24.85 -15.11 -2.73
C LEU A 142 -24.07 -14.09 -1.90
N GLU A 143 -23.21 -13.31 -2.53
CA GLU A 143 -22.48 -12.22 -1.88
C GLU A 143 -23.44 -11.16 -1.32
N MET A 144 -24.41 -10.70 -2.12
CA MET A 144 -25.40 -9.71 -1.65
C MET A 144 -26.20 -10.23 -0.46
N ARG A 145 -26.54 -11.52 -0.46
CA ARG A 145 -27.24 -12.17 0.66
C ARG A 145 -26.36 -12.26 1.90
N ASP A 146 -25.09 -12.64 1.77
CA ASP A 146 -24.14 -12.63 2.89
C ASP A 146 -23.98 -11.23 3.48
N LEU A 147 -23.80 -10.23 2.60
CA LEU A 147 -23.69 -8.83 2.99
C LEU A 147 -24.94 -8.34 3.74
N SER A 148 -26.14 -8.66 3.26
CA SER A 148 -27.41 -8.28 3.92
C SER A 148 -27.59 -8.86 5.33
N ARG A 149 -26.86 -9.92 5.68
CA ARG A 149 -26.89 -10.51 7.03
C ARG A 149 -25.90 -9.86 7.97
N ARG A 150 -24.77 -9.42 7.41
CA ARG A 150 -23.68 -8.75 8.13
C ARG A 150 -24.03 -7.30 8.41
N VAL A 151 -24.80 -6.66 7.54
CA VAL A 151 -25.11 -5.23 7.60
C VAL A 151 -26.54 -5.00 8.11
N GLU A 152 -26.77 -3.89 8.83
CA GLU A 152 -28.10 -3.53 9.33
C GLU A 152 -29.07 -3.21 8.17
N PRO A 153 -30.38 -3.47 8.31
CA PRO A 153 -31.35 -3.19 7.25
C PRO A 153 -31.40 -1.72 6.80
N TYR A 154 -31.03 -0.78 7.67
CA TYR A 154 -31.00 0.66 7.42
C TYR A 154 -29.60 1.19 7.08
N ALA A 155 -28.60 0.32 6.99
CA ALA A 155 -27.24 0.71 6.64
C ALA A 155 -27.04 0.73 5.13
N GLU A 156 -26.34 1.74 4.65
CA GLU A 156 -25.87 1.82 3.27
C GLU A 156 -24.41 1.37 3.22
N VAL A 157 -24.13 0.34 2.41
CA VAL A 157 -22.77 -0.16 2.21
C VAL A 157 -22.00 0.84 1.35
N VAL A 158 -20.91 1.35 1.91
CA VAL A 158 -20.01 2.31 1.27
C VAL A 158 -18.90 1.58 0.52
N PHE A 159 -18.41 0.47 1.09
CA PHE A 159 -17.37 -0.36 0.50
C PHE A 159 -17.49 -1.80 0.98
N SER A 160 -17.29 -2.76 0.08
CA SER A 160 -17.25 -4.21 0.35
C SER A 160 -15.91 -4.77 -0.12
N GLY A 161 -14.97 -4.86 0.82
CA GLY A 161 -13.67 -5.49 0.65
C GLY A 161 -13.74 -7.00 0.89
N VAL A 162 -12.58 -7.67 0.81
CA VAL A 162 -12.51 -9.14 1.02
C VAL A 162 -12.61 -9.47 2.52
N ASP A 163 -11.99 -8.64 3.32
CA ASP A 163 -11.83 -8.77 4.77
C ASP A 163 -12.71 -7.80 5.55
N MET A 164 -13.13 -6.69 4.95
CA MET A 164 -13.92 -5.67 5.63
C MET A 164 -15.10 -5.13 4.81
N VAL A 165 -16.11 -4.64 5.51
CA VAL A 165 -17.24 -3.86 4.97
C VAL A 165 -17.27 -2.52 5.69
N ILE A 166 -17.27 -1.43 4.93
CA ILE A 166 -17.51 -0.09 5.46
C ILE A 166 -18.95 0.28 5.11
N LYS A 167 -19.71 0.70 6.11
CA LYS A 167 -21.12 1.07 5.99
C LYS A 167 -21.38 2.41 6.65
N ARG A 168 -22.44 3.09 6.22
CA ARG A 168 -22.97 4.27 6.89
C ARG A 168 -24.41 4.05 7.33
N VAL A 169 -24.76 4.54 8.51
CA VAL A 169 -26.11 4.47 9.10
C VAL A 169 -26.59 5.88 9.47
N PRO A 170 -27.91 6.14 9.47
CA PRO A 170 -28.45 7.41 9.95
C PRO A 170 -27.96 7.74 11.36
N ALA A 171 -27.60 8.99 11.60
CA ALA A 171 -27.17 9.44 12.92
C ALA A 171 -28.26 9.17 13.98
N GLY A 172 -27.85 8.66 15.14
CA GLY A 172 -28.75 8.26 16.23
C GLY A 172 -29.12 6.78 16.25
N LEU A 173 -28.92 6.06 15.14
CA LEU A 173 -29.09 4.61 15.11
C LEU A 173 -27.79 3.88 15.51
N LYS A 174 -27.93 2.74 16.19
CA LYS A 174 -26.80 1.88 16.54
C LYS A 174 -26.40 1.03 15.34
N ALA A 175 -25.13 0.68 15.22
CA ALA A 175 -24.66 -0.29 14.24
C ALA A 175 -23.62 -1.20 14.86
N ARG A 176 -23.51 -2.43 14.36
CA ARG A 176 -22.42 -3.34 14.66
C ARG A 176 -21.14 -2.88 13.96
N GLY A 177 -19.99 -3.20 14.54
CA GLY A 177 -18.67 -2.77 14.05
C GLY A 177 -18.05 -1.66 14.88
N SER A 178 -16.83 -1.25 14.50
CA SER A 178 -16.14 -0.11 15.12
C SER A 178 -16.44 1.18 14.37
N PRO A 179 -16.56 2.34 15.06
CA PRO A 179 -16.62 3.64 14.40
C PRO A 179 -15.43 3.87 13.46
N THR A 180 -15.66 4.51 12.31
CA THR A 180 -14.59 4.75 11.33
C THR A 180 -14.84 5.99 10.46
N ALA A 181 -13.96 6.25 9.49
CA ALA A 181 -14.08 7.34 8.52
C ALA A 181 -14.45 8.67 9.19
N PHE A 182 -15.39 9.43 8.62
CA PHE A 182 -15.84 10.73 9.13
C PHE A 182 -16.43 10.68 10.55
N THR A 183 -16.80 9.51 11.08
CA THR A 183 -17.28 9.39 12.47
C THR A 183 -16.16 9.54 13.49
N LEU A 184 -14.93 9.17 13.12
CA LEU A 184 -13.76 9.32 13.99
C LEU A 184 -13.12 10.72 13.91
N PHE A 185 -13.43 11.53 12.89
CA PHE A 185 -12.79 12.83 12.68
C PHE A 185 -12.87 13.77 13.90
N PRO A 186 -14.02 13.86 14.63
CA PRO A 186 -14.11 14.67 15.84
C PRO A 186 -13.10 14.27 16.92
N LYS A 187 -12.79 12.97 17.07
CA LYS A 187 -11.79 12.45 18.04
C LYS A 187 -10.39 12.99 17.77
N TYR A 188 -10.11 13.38 16.53
CA TYR A 188 -8.83 13.91 16.04
C TYR A 188 -8.90 15.40 15.70
N GLY A 189 -9.84 16.11 16.35
CA GLY A 189 -9.95 17.57 16.29
C GLY A 189 -10.59 18.13 15.02
N VAL A 190 -11.25 17.31 14.19
CA VAL A 190 -12.02 17.77 13.02
C VAL A 190 -13.50 17.52 13.29
N PRO A 191 -14.20 18.39 14.03
CA PRO A 191 -15.61 18.20 14.34
C PRO A 191 -16.47 18.23 13.07
N LEU A 192 -17.29 17.20 12.88
CA LEU A 192 -18.19 17.06 11.75
C LEU A 192 -19.59 16.69 12.27
N GLU A 193 -20.58 17.47 11.86
CA GLU A 193 -21.99 17.14 12.04
C GLU A 193 -22.53 16.59 10.72
N LEU A 194 -22.62 15.27 10.65
CA LEU A 194 -23.13 14.56 9.48
C LEU A 194 -24.43 13.84 9.84
N PRO A 195 -25.39 13.76 8.91
CA PRO A 195 -26.60 12.96 9.10
C PRO A 195 -26.31 11.45 9.11
N TRP A 196 -25.05 11.04 8.88
CA TRP A 196 -24.59 9.67 8.80
C TRP A 196 -23.44 9.40 9.77
N ARG A 197 -23.43 8.21 10.35
CA ARG A 197 -22.31 7.63 11.10
C ARG A 197 -21.75 6.43 10.33
N PHE A 198 -20.44 6.27 10.35
CA PHE A 198 -19.70 5.29 9.55
C PHE A 198 -19.08 4.24 10.47
N TYR A 199 -19.21 2.98 10.07
CA TYR A 199 -18.74 1.82 10.82
C TYR A 199 -18.03 0.84 9.90
N VAL A 200 -17.05 0.12 10.45
CA VAL A 200 -16.37 -0.99 9.77
C VAL A 200 -16.65 -2.33 10.45
N GLU A 201 -16.87 -3.36 9.64
CA GLU A 201 -17.00 -4.75 10.08
C GLU A 201 -16.05 -5.70 9.33
N PRO A 202 -15.37 -6.63 10.01
CA PRO A 202 -15.40 -6.86 11.47
C PRO A 202 -14.84 -5.66 12.26
N PRO A 203 -15.14 -5.55 13.57
CA PRO A 203 -14.59 -4.48 14.40
C PRO A 203 -13.07 -4.38 14.28
N MET A 204 -12.57 -3.17 14.05
CA MET A 204 -11.14 -2.86 13.94
C MET A 204 -10.72 -1.91 15.06
N GLU A 205 -9.42 -1.89 15.39
CA GLU A 205 -8.86 -0.95 16.35
C GLU A 205 -8.86 0.48 15.80
N GLU A 206 -9.44 1.41 16.56
CA GLU A 206 -9.54 2.82 16.16
C GLU A 206 -8.17 3.48 16.11
N SER A 207 -7.87 4.13 14.97
CA SER A 207 -6.66 4.93 14.82
C SER A 207 -6.87 6.07 13.83
N VAL A 208 -5.98 7.06 13.83
CA VAL A 208 -6.06 8.19 12.90
C VAL A 208 -5.82 7.74 11.46
N GLU A 209 -4.98 6.72 11.26
CA GLU A 209 -4.75 6.11 9.94
C GLU A 209 -6.02 5.42 9.43
N LEU A 210 -6.70 4.66 10.30
CA LEU A 210 -7.98 4.02 9.97
C LEU A 210 -9.03 5.06 9.59
N ALA A 211 -9.17 6.12 10.38
CA ALA A 211 -10.09 7.22 10.12
C ALA A 211 -9.79 7.89 8.77
N LEU A 212 -8.51 8.17 8.49
CA LEU A 212 -8.07 8.81 7.26
C LEU A 212 -8.35 7.93 6.02
N VAL A 213 -7.91 6.68 6.05
CA VAL A 213 -8.06 5.75 4.91
C VAL A 213 -9.52 5.46 4.64
N HIS A 214 -10.31 5.13 5.67
CA HIS A 214 -11.74 4.87 5.47
C HIS A 214 -12.51 6.14 5.11
N GLY A 215 -12.06 7.32 5.53
CA GLY A 215 -12.57 8.61 5.07
C GLY A 215 -12.35 8.80 3.57
N LEU A 216 -11.16 8.49 3.06
CA LEU A 216 -10.86 8.51 1.62
C LEU A 216 -11.70 7.50 0.84
N ILE A 217 -11.90 6.28 1.36
CA ILE A 217 -12.82 5.28 0.76
C ILE A 217 -14.26 5.81 0.72
N ALA A 218 -14.71 6.44 1.80
CA ALA A 218 -16.09 6.89 1.96
C ALA A 218 -16.42 8.20 1.24
N SER A 219 -15.41 8.93 0.78
CA SER A 219 -15.58 10.24 0.15
C SER A 219 -16.24 10.14 -1.22
N ARG A 220 -17.34 10.86 -1.41
CA ARG A 220 -18.09 10.97 -2.67
C ARG A 220 -17.83 12.29 -3.39
N THR A 221 -17.39 13.30 -2.67
CA THR A 221 -17.14 14.65 -3.19
C THR A 221 -15.68 15.09 -3.00
N ARG A 222 -15.25 16.08 -3.80
CA ARG A 222 -13.94 16.74 -3.62
C ARG A 222 -13.79 17.37 -2.24
N ARG A 223 -14.88 17.93 -1.70
CA ARG A 223 -14.93 18.52 -0.36
C ARG A 223 -14.68 17.47 0.74
N GLU A 224 -15.34 16.32 0.66
CA GLU A 224 -15.12 15.21 1.61
C GLU A 224 -13.68 14.67 1.55
N ARG A 225 -13.12 14.49 0.34
CA ARG A 225 -11.70 14.13 0.20
C ARG A 225 -10.77 15.21 0.77
N THR A 226 -11.14 16.48 0.65
CA THR A 226 -10.38 17.60 1.21
C THR A 226 -10.50 17.66 2.74
N LEU A 227 -11.62 17.22 3.35
CA LEU A 227 -11.70 17.02 4.80
C LEU A 227 -10.71 15.96 5.29
N CYS A 228 -10.45 14.91 4.50
CA CYS A 228 -9.37 13.96 4.80
C CYS A 228 -7.99 14.64 4.78
N ALA A 229 -7.77 15.59 3.85
CA ALA A 229 -6.54 16.40 3.84
C ALA A 229 -6.43 17.31 5.08
N VAL A 230 -7.55 17.85 5.58
CA VAL A 230 -7.58 18.60 6.84
C VAL A 230 -7.24 17.70 8.02
N LEU A 231 -7.83 16.50 8.10
CA LEU A 231 -7.51 15.51 9.13
C LEU A 231 -6.02 15.17 9.12
N TYR A 232 -5.47 14.93 7.93
CA TYR A 232 -4.04 14.67 7.73
C TYR A 232 -3.18 15.83 8.20
N ALA A 233 -3.45 17.06 7.73
CA ALA A 233 -2.67 18.24 8.11
C ALA A 233 -2.72 18.50 9.62
N LYS A 234 -3.89 18.33 10.25
CA LYS A 234 -4.08 18.51 11.70
C LYS A 234 -3.30 17.50 12.54
N ASN A 235 -3.14 16.28 12.04
CA ASN A 235 -2.56 15.16 12.79
C ASN A 235 -1.26 14.64 12.15
N ARG A 236 -0.56 15.45 11.36
CA ARG A 236 0.60 15.03 10.56
C ARG A 236 1.69 14.36 11.40
N GLY A 237 1.91 14.83 12.63
CA GLY A 237 2.89 14.27 13.56
C GLY A 237 2.46 12.97 14.25
N LEU A 238 1.17 12.61 14.21
CA LEU A 238 0.62 11.39 14.81
C LEU A 238 0.40 10.26 13.80
N ILE A 239 0.29 10.60 12.51
CA ILE A 239 -0.04 9.66 11.45
C ILE A 239 1.21 8.86 11.03
N ASP A 240 1.15 7.55 11.20
CA ASP A 240 2.07 6.62 10.54
C ASP A 240 1.61 6.38 9.08
N LEU A 241 2.33 7.01 8.15
CA LEU A 241 2.04 6.88 6.71
C LEU A 241 2.19 5.45 6.20
N ALA A 242 3.12 4.66 6.74
CA ALA A 242 3.33 3.27 6.31
C ALA A 242 2.13 2.39 6.72
N LYS A 243 1.65 2.60 7.95
CA LYS A 243 0.40 1.97 8.41
C LYS A 243 -0.81 2.41 7.56
N ALA A 244 -0.94 3.70 7.26
CA ALA A 244 -2.02 4.20 6.40
C ALA A 244 -1.99 3.58 5.00
N ARG A 245 -0.81 3.43 4.39
CA ARG A 245 -0.68 2.77 3.07
C ARG A 245 -0.98 1.28 3.12
N SER A 246 -0.59 0.60 4.19
CA SER A 246 -0.94 -0.80 4.41
C SER A 246 -2.47 -0.98 4.43
N LEU A 247 -3.18 -0.13 5.18
CA LEU A 247 -4.65 -0.12 5.24
C LEU A 247 -5.30 0.24 3.90
N ALA A 248 -4.69 1.13 3.11
CA ALA A 248 -5.22 1.55 1.82
C ALA A 248 -4.99 0.53 0.70
N ARG A 249 -4.04 -0.40 0.87
CA ARG A 249 -3.66 -1.38 -0.16
C ARG A 249 -4.86 -2.24 -0.56
N GLY A 250 -5.08 -2.39 -1.87
CA GLY A 250 -6.23 -3.14 -2.39
C GLY A 250 -7.56 -2.41 -2.28
N THR A 251 -7.57 -1.13 -1.88
CA THR A 251 -8.76 -0.28 -1.82
C THR A 251 -8.65 0.91 -2.78
N PRO A 252 -9.77 1.57 -3.14
CA PRO A 252 -9.74 2.78 -3.95
C PRO A 252 -9.00 3.96 -3.30
N ALA A 253 -8.78 3.94 -1.98
CA ALA A 253 -8.15 5.05 -1.27
C ALA A 253 -6.65 5.18 -1.52
N LEU A 254 -5.98 4.13 -2.01
CA LEU A 254 -4.52 4.13 -2.17
C LEU A 254 -4.03 5.30 -3.04
N GLN A 255 -4.66 5.53 -4.19
CA GLN A 255 -4.28 6.60 -5.11
C GLN A 255 -4.43 7.99 -4.46
N ALA A 256 -5.57 8.23 -3.79
CA ALA A 256 -5.82 9.50 -3.11
C ALA A 256 -4.85 9.71 -1.93
N LEU A 257 -4.53 8.65 -1.18
CA LEU A 257 -3.60 8.70 -0.04
C LEU A 257 -2.17 9.05 -0.50
N LEU A 258 -1.70 8.46 -1.61
CA LEU A 258 -0.36 8.73 -2.14
C LEU A 258 -0.19 10.20 -2.53
N LYS A 259 -1.23 10.83 -3.07
CA LYS A 259 -1.22 12.24 -3.50
C LYS A 259 -1.53 13.24 -2.38
N LEU A 260 -2.03 12.76 -1.24
CA LEU A 260 -2.57 13.60 -0.17
C LEU A 260 -1.53 14.56 0.40
N GLU A 261 -0.30 14.10 0.58
CA GLU A 261 0.75 14.92 1.19
C GLU A 261 1.27 16.03 0.27
N ALA A 262 1.46 15.71 -1.02
CA ALA A 262 1.83 16.69 -2.03
C ALA A 262 0.75 17.77 -2.13
N TYR A 263 -0.53 17.37 -2.21
CA TYR A 263 -1.67 18.25 -2.19
C TYR A 263 -1.73 19.13 -0.93
N ALA A 264 -1.64 18.53 0.26
CA ALA A 264 -1.67 19.26 1.53
C ALA A 264 -0.51 20.27 1.66
N SER A 265 0.61 20.01 0.97
CA SER A 265 1.77 20.89 0.91
C SER A 265 1.70 21.93 -0.21
N GLY A 266 0.62 22.01 -0.98
CA GLY A 266 0.49 22.97 -2.09
C GLY A 266 1.34 22.65 -3.30
N VAL A 267 1.88 21.43 -3.39
CA VAL A 267 2.59 20.96 -4.57
C VAL A 267 1.55 20.50 -5.60
N PRO A 268 1.66 20.91 -6.88
CA PRO A 268 0.77 20.43 -7.94
C PRO A 268 0.82 18.90 -8.04
N ILE A 269 -0.36 18.27 -8.11
CA ILE A 269 -0.52 16.81 -8.25
C ILE A 269 -1.16 16.47 -9.60
N GLU A 270 -0.84 15.29 -10.13
CA GLU A 270 -1.61 14.66 -11.22
C GLU A 270 -3.04 14.37 -10.70
N GLU A 271 -4.08 14.57 -11.53
CA GLU A 271 -5.51 14.48 -11.15
C GLU A 271 -5.91 15.48 -10.03
N ALA A 272 -5.63 16.77 -10.25
CA ALA A 272 -5.96 17.85 -9.31
C ALA A 272 -7.45 17.89 -8.91
N GLU A 273 -8.33 17.35 -9.75
CA GLU A 273 -9.76 17.21 -9.50
C GLU A 273 -10.12 16.20 -8.38
N LEU A 274 -9.15 15.44 -7.85
CA LEU A 274 -9.38 14.61 -6.68
C LEU A 274 -9.75 15.46 -5.46
N PHE A 275 -9.14 16.64 -5.28
CA PHE A 275 -9.39 17.50 -4.13
C PHE A 275 -9.96 18.86 -4.57
N LEU A 276 -10.28 19.73 -3.60
CA LEU A 276 -10.60 21.13 -3.91
C LEU A 276 -9.33 21.87 -4.37
N PRO A 277 -9.45 23.04 -5.01
CA PRO A 277 -8.30 23.91 -5.23
C PRO A 277 -7.57 24.22 -3.91
N TRP A 278 -6.25 24.39 -3.97
CA TRP A 278 -5.42 24.56 -2.76
C TRP A 278 -5.81 25.78 -1.92
N SER A 279 -6.27 26.87 -2.56
CA SER A 279 -6.79 28.06 -1.88
C SER A 279 -8.02 27.73 -1.01
N GLU A 280 -8.97 26.95 -1.56
CA GLU A 280 -10.17 26.49 -0.83
C GLU A 280 -9.80 25.51 0.29
N PHE A 281 -8.79 24.65 0.07
CA PHE A 281 -8.26 23.81 1.15
C PHE A 281 -7.66 24.62 2.29
N ARG A 282 -6.89 25.65 2.00
CA ARG A 282 -6.31 26.53 3.03
C ARG A 282 -7.40 27.21 3.84
N GLU A 283 -8.45 27.72 3.19
CA GLU A 283 -9.62 28.29 3.87
C GLU A 283 -10.33 27.26 4.73
N LEU A 284 -10.60 26.06 4.19
CA LEU A 284 -11.23 24.97 4.94
C LEU A 284 -10.39 24.54 6.13
N ALA A 285 -9.08 24.35 5.96
CA ALA A 285 -8.14 24.00 7.02
C ALA A 285 -8.15 25.05 8.14
N SER A 286 -8.21 26.34 7.80
CA SER A 286 -8.29 27.42 8.77
C SER A 286 -9.56 27.37 9.60
N LEU A 287 -10.71 26.95 9.03
CA LEU A 287 -11.96 26.76 9.80
C LEU A 287 -11.81 25.70 10.89
N TYR A 288 -10.88 24.76 10.71
CA TYR A 288 -10.54 23.72 11.69
C TYR A 288 -9.33 24.07 12.56
N GLY A 289 -8.87 25.32 12.53
CA GLY A 289 -7.71 25.79 13.29
C GLY A 289 -6.37 25.23 12.81
N VAL A 290 -6.31 24.79 11.54
CA VAL A 290 -5.10 24.25 10.93
C VAL A 290 -4.52 25.29 9.97
N LYS A 291 -3.32 25.80 10.28
CA LYS A 291 -2.58 26.66 9.37
C LYS A 291 -1.80 25.78 8.40
N VAL A 292 -2.01 25.98 7.09
CA VAL A 292 -1.28 25.30 6.03
C VAL A 292 -0.56 26.32 5.16
N GLU A 293 0.72 26.08 4.90
CA GLU A 293 1.54 26.90 4.00
C GLU A 293 1.96 26.06 2.79
N ALA A 294 2.02 26.69 1.61
CA ALA A 294 2.52 26.03 0.42
C ALA A 294 4.02 25.78 0.58
N ALA A 295 4.51 24.69 -0.01
CA ALA A 295 5.93 24.44 -0.09
C ALA A 295 6.61 25.58 -0.87
N PRO A 296 7.79 26.05 -0.43
CA PRO A 296 8.49 27.13 -1.12
C PRO A 296 8.99 26.69 -2.49
N GLU A 297 8.77 27.55 -3.48
CA GLU A 297 9.32 27.42 -4.83
C GLU A 297 10.80 27.76 -4.87
N ALA A 298 11.44 27.50 -6.02
CA ALA A 298 12.87 27.75 -6.22
C ALA A 298 13.28 29.18 -5.82
N GLU A 299 12.49 30.20 -6.16
CA GLU A 299 12.81 31.60 -5.87
C GLU A 299 12.81 31.91 -4.37
N VAL A 300 11.86 31.35 -3.61
CA VAL A 300 11.83 31.51 -2.15
C VAL A 300 13.03 30.83 -1.49
N LEU A 301 13.40 29.64 -1.97
CA LEU A 301 14.62 28.95 -1.53
C LEU A 301 15.89 29.75 -1.86
N ARG A 302 15.98 30.37 -3.05
CA ARG A 302 17.12 31.23 -3.42
C ARG A 302 17.32 32.37 -2.43
N ARG A 303 16.26 33.12 -2.12
CA ARG A 303 16.32 34.22 -1.14
C ARG A 303 16.73 33.73 0.24
N CYS A 304 16.19 32.60 0.68
CA CYS A 304 16.62 31.97 1.93
C CYS A 304 18.13 31.63 1.92
N PHE A 305 18.65 31.12 0.81
CA PHE A 305 20.08 30.81 0.68
C PHE A 305 20.96 32.06 0.56
N GLU A 306 20.46 33.14 -0.03
CA GLU A 306 21.11 34.46 -0.05
C GLU A 306 21.24 35.03 1.37
N GLU A 307 20.14 35.03 2.15
CA GLU A 307 20.16 35.46 3.55
C GLU A 307 21.20 34.69 4.37
N VAL A 308 21.24 33.36 4.22
CA VAL A 308 22.22 32.50 4.92
C VAL A 308 23.64 32.79 4.43
N GLY A 309 23.81 32.94 3.11
CA GLY A 309 25.08 33.25 2.46
C GLY A 309 25.70 34.57 2.92
N GLU A 310 24.88 35.59 3.19
CA GLU A 310 25.31 36.88 3.73
C GLU A 310 25.77 36.81 5.19
N LYS A 311 25.23 35.87 5.99
CA LYS A 311 25.59 35.70 7.41
C LYS A 311 26.78 34.79 7.65
N LEU A 312 27.29 34.15 6.60
CA LEU A 312 28.48 33.30 6.66
C LEU A 312 29.77 34.14 6.74
N GLU A 313 30.58 33.87 7.75
CA GLU A 313 31.87 34.53 7.99
C GLU A 313 33.01 34.01 7.08
N ARG A 314 32.77 32.88 6.38
CA ARG A 314 33.69 32.24 5.45
C ARG A 314 32.93 31.54 4.34
N THR A 315 33.60 31.24 3.23
CA THR A 315 33.02 30.39 2.19
C THR A 315 32.76 28.99 2.73
N VAL A 316 31.53 28.50 2.55
CA VAL A 316 31.07 27.16 2.89
C VAL A 316 30.57 26.48 1.62
N GLU A 317 31.13 25.31 1.31
CA GLU A 317 30.67 24.47 0.20
C GLU A 317 29.90 23.27 0.75
N CYS A 318 28.66 23.08 0.29
CA CYS A 318 27.83 21.95 0.68
C CYS A 318 27.18 21.27 -0.53
N TYR A 319 26.85 20.00 -0.37
CA TYR A 319 26.22 19.19 -1.39
C TYR A 319 24.73 19.09 -1.11
N VAL A 320 23.92 19.66 -1.99
CA VAL A 320 22.45 19.64 -1.84
C VAL A 320 21.91 18.37 -2.47
N PHE A 321 21.03 17.69 -1.75
CA PHE A 321 20.32 16.51 -2.22
C PHE A 321 18.83 16.59 -1.84
N GLY A 322 18.09 15.52 -2.07
CA GLY A 322 16.67 15.46 -1.70
C GLY A 322 15.78 16.45 -2.47
N GLY A 323 14.77 16.99 -1.78
CA GLY A 323 13.73 17.83 -2.39
C GLY A 323 14.27 19.13 -2.99
N ALA A 324 15.06 19.89 -2.22
CA ALA A 324 15.66 21.15 -2.69
C ALA A 324 16.55 20.96 -3.91
N ASN A 325 17.29 19.86 -3.99
CA ASN A 325 18.08 19.54 -5.18
C ASN A 325 17.18 19.35 -6.42
N LEU A 326 16.08 18.61 -6.29
CA LEU A 326 15.12 18.39 -7.39
C LEU A 326 14.43 19.68 -7.83
N VAL A 327 14.12 20.59 -6.90
CA VAL A 327 13.58 21.92 -7.23
C VAL A 327 14.61 22.75 -7.99
N MET A 328 15.86 22.81 -7.51
CA MET A 328 16.93 23.56 -8.17
C MET A 328 17.33 23.01 -9.54
N LEU A 329 17.11 21.72 -9.80
CA LEU A 329 17.25 21.06 -11.10
C LEU A 329 16.00 21.18 -11.99
N GLY A 330 14.94 21.86 -11.52
CA GLY A 330 13.69 22.09 -12.26
C GLY A 330 12.87 20.82 -12.48
N VAL A 331 13.05 19.80 -11.63
CA VAL A 331 12.27 18.55 -11.67
C VAL A 331 10.97 18.70 -10.88
N LYS A 332 11.06 19.37 -9.72
CA LYS A 332 9.96 19.64 -8.80
C LYS A 332 9.69 21.13 -8.74
N GLU A 333 8.44 21.53 -8.53
CA GLU A 333 8.06 22.94 -8.48
C GLU A 333 8.42 23.57 -7.12
N ALA A 334 8.21 22.83 -6.02
CA ALA A 334 8.39 23.32 -4.66
C ALA A 334 8.73 22.21 -3.65
N THR A 335 9.35 22.56 -2.52
CA THR A 335 9.70 21.62 -1.44
C THR A 335 9.89 22.31 -0.10
N LYS A 336 9.47 21.67 1.00
CA LYS A 336 9.71 22.14 2.37
C LYS A 336 11.01 21.59 2.97
N ASP A 337 11.61 20.60 2.32
CA ASP A 337 12.79 19.89 2.80
C ASP A 337 14.03 20.30 1.98
N VAL A 338 15.07 20.72 2.69
CA VAL A 338 16.40 21.03 2.17
C VAL A 338 17.39 20.08 2.84
N ASP A 339 17.97 19.15 2.09
CA ASP A 339 18.98 18.24 2.61
C ASP A 339 20.36 18.66 2.11
N VAL A 340 21.30 18.89 3.03
CA VAL A 340 22.67 19.28 2.70
C VAL A 340 23.69 18.38 3.38
N ALA A 341 24.74 18.03 2.65
CA ALA A 341 25.89 17.28 3.17
C ALA A 341 27.15 18.15 3.15
N LEU A 342 27.91 18.08 4.23
CA LEU A 342 29.16 18.80 4.46
C LEU A 342 30.31 17.82 4.72
N GLU A 343 31.51 18.20 4.31
CA GLU A 343 32.72 17.39 4.52
C GLU A 343 33.47 17.75 5.80
N GLY A 344 33.43 19.03 6.20
CA GLY A 344 34.24 19.56 7.29
C GLY A 344 33.42 20.03 8.48
N VAL A 345 33.91 19.75 9.69
CA VAL A 345 33.31 20.21 10.95
C VAL A 345 33.29 21.73 11.05
N GLU A 346 34.28 22.42 10.48
CA GLU A 346 34.32 23.90 10.48
C GLU A 346 33.27 24.52 9.58
N ASP A 347 32.99 23.90 8.42
CA ASP A 347 31.93 24.34 7.51
C ASP A 347 30.55 24.08 8.12
N TYR A 348 30.41 22.96 8.86
CA TYR A 348 29.23 22.68 9.67
C TYR A 348 28.98 23.77 10.71
N LYS A 349 29.97 24.10 11.55
CA LYS A 349 29.84 25.16 12.56
C LYS A 349 29.50 26.52 11.95
N ALA A 350 30.11 26.85 10.82
CA ALA A 350 29.85 28.11 10.12
C ALA A 350 28.40 28.17 9.59
N LEU A 351 27.93 27.09 8.96
CA LEU A 351 26.57 27.01 8.43
C LEU A 351 25.51 27.07 9.54
N THR A 352 25.69 26.31 10.63
CA THR A 352 24.72 26.31 11.74
C THR A 352 24.60 27.68 12.39
N LYS A 353 25.74 28.36 12.64
CA LYS A 353 25.75 29.73 13.17
C LYS A 353 25.04 30.72 12.24
N ALA A 354 25.21 30.58 10.92
CA ALA A 354 24.53 31.43 9.95
C ALA A 354 23.02 31.17 9.91
N LEU A 355 22.58 29.90 9.97
CA LEU A 355 21.18 29.51 10.03
C LEU A 355 20.47 30.08 11.27
N GLU A 356 21.11 29.99 12.45
CA GLU A 356 20.58 30.58 13.69
C GLU A 356 20.41 32.10 13.58
N LYS A 357 21.41 32.79 13.00
CA LYS A 357 21.34 34.24 12.74
C LYS A 357 20.22 34.64 11.78
N THR A 358 19.77 33.74 10.89
CA THR A 358 18.65 33.99 9.96
C THR A 358 17.30 33.51 10.51
N GLY A 359 17.25 33.09 11.77
CA GLY A 359 16.03 32.75 12.49
C GLY A 359 15.61 31.28 12.42
N PHE A 360 16.45 30.39 11.87
CA PHE A 360 16.24 28.96 12.02
C PHE A 360 16.53 28.53 13.45
N LYS A 361 15.76 27.56 13.94
CA LYS A 361 15.93 26.97 15.27
C LYS A 361 16.31 25.50 15.14
N PRO A 362 17.28 24.99 15.92
CA PRO A 362 17.58 23.57 15.94
C PRO A 362 16.42 22.79 16.57
N ILE A 363 16.03 21.67 15.96
CA ILE A 363 15.19 20.65 16.60
C ILE A 363 16.14 19.58 17.13
N VAL A 364 16.23 19.48 18.45
CA VAL A 364 17.08 18.49 19.11
C VAL A 364 16.31 17.15 19.19
N GLU A 365 16.53 16.27 18.22
CA GLU A 365 16.40 14.82 18.42
C GLU A 365 17.82 14.23 18.44
N VAL A 366 18.49 14.30 19.59
CA VAL A 366 19.66 13.45 19.81
C VAL A 366 19.13 12.04 20.07
N SER A 367 18.86 11.29 18.99
CA SER A 367 18.89 9.84 19.14
C SER A 367 20.34 9.47 19.40
N GLU A 368 20.64 8.92 20.57
CA GLU A 368 21.98 8.52 21.07
C GLU A 368 22.71 7.48 20.19
N VAL A 369 22.26 7.23 18.96
CA VAL A 369 22.75 6.16 18.08
C VAL A 369 22.87 6.65 16.63
N ARG A 370 23.75 7.62 16.31
CA ARG A 370 24.29 7.78 14.94
C ARG A 370 25.73 8.30 14.94
N GLU A 371 26.56 7.65 14.13
CA GLU A 371 28.01 7.87 13.97
C GLU A 371 28.41 9.17 13.24
N ALA A 372 27.53 10.17 13.13
CA ALA A 372 27.88 11.49 12.61
C ALA A 372 26.85 12.56 13.03
N PRO A 373 27.22 13.83 13.30
CA PRO A 373 26.27 14.87 13.65
C PRO A 373 25.34 15.15 12.46
N SER A 374 24.09 14.68 12.60
CA SER A 374 22.94 15.15 11.85
C SER A 374 22.19 16.16 12.71
N MET A 375 21.92 17.36 12.17
CA MET A 375 21.14 18.37 12.87
C MET A 375 20.04 18.91 11.97
N ILE A 376 18.85 19.11 12.54
CA ILE A 376 17.67 19.60 11.84
C ILE A 376 17.42 21.03 12.27
N TYR A 377 17.29 21.94 11.31
CA TYR A 377 16.97 23.36 11.53
C TYR A 377 15.63 23.69 10.91
N VAL A 378 14.78 24.44 11.62
CA VAL A 378 13.45 24.83 11.14
C VAL A 378 13.20 26.33 11.22
N LYS A 379 12.55 26.88 10.20
CA LYS A 379 12.03 28.27 10.16
C LYS A 379 10.65 28.22 9.51
N GLY A 380 9.59 28.33 10.32
CA GLY A 380 8.24 28.02 9.87
C GLY A 380 8.12 26.56 9.44
N ASP A 381 7.59 26.32 8.24
CA ASP A 381 7.47 24.99 7.63
C ASP A 381 8.71 24.52 6.85
N LEU A 382 9.73 25.38 6.70
CA LEU A 382 10.97 25.06 6.01
C LEU A 382 11.93 24.31 6.95
N ARG A 383 12.38 23.14 6.52
CA ARG A 383 13.26 22.24 7.25
C ARG A 383 14.58 22.07 6.50
N ILE A 384 15.69 22.24 7.21
CA ILE A 384 17.04 22.02 6.69
C ILE A 384 17.71 20.90 7.50
N ASP A 385 17.96 19.77 6.84
CA ASP A 385 18.69 18.64 7.41
C ASP A 385 20.15 18.74 7.00
N ILE A 386 21.03 18.87 7.99
CA ILE A 386 22.47 18.97 7.79
C ILE A 386 23.10 17.63 8.15
N PHE A 387 23.76 17.02 7.18
CA PHE A 387 24.47 15.76 7.33
C PHE A 387 25.97 16.00 7.26
N THR A 388 26.71 15.32 8.13
CA THR A 388 28.16 15.23 8.06
C THR A 388 28.53 13.78 7.80
N HIS A 389 29.51 13.54 6.93
CA HIS A 389 30.12 12.23 6.64
C HIS A 389 29.22 11.12 6.04
N SER A 390 27.97 10.95 6.48
CA SER A 390 27.05 9.88 6.09
C SER A 390 25.61 10.37 5.90
N ILE A 391 24.97 9.90 4.82
CA ILE A 391 23.59 10.19 4.44
C ILE A 391 22.85 8.84 4.41
N SER A 392 21.94 8.62 5.35
CA SER A 392 21.19 7.35 5.44
C SER A 392 22.07 6.09 5.49
N GLY A 393 23.28 6.21 6.04
CA GLY A 393 24.28 5.13 6.12
C GLY A 393 25.15 4.99 4.88
N LEU A 394 25.06 5.89 3.89
CA LEU A 394 25.99 5.96 2.75
C LEU A 394 26.95 7.14 2.89
N LYS A 395 28.21 6.93 2.52
CA LYS A 395 29.20 8.00 2.43
C LYS A 395 28.97 8.83 1.17
N LEU A 396 29.17 10.14 1.27
CA LEU A 396 29.24 11.01 0.10
C LEU A 396 30.57 10.74 -0.64
N THR A 397 30.53 9.90 -1.68
CA THR A 397 31.75 9.41 -2.34
C THR A 397 32.41 10.48 -3.21
N SER A 398 33.71 10.34 -3.46
CA SER A 398 34.42 11.19 -4.42
C SER A 398 33.82 11.17 -5.83
N GLN A 399 33.17 10.08 -6.23
CA GLN A 399 32.51 9.98 -7.53
C GLN A 399 31.17 10.73 -7.54
N MET A 400 30.38 10.67 -6.47
CA MET A 400 29.17 11.51 -6.30
C MET A 400 29.54 13.00 -6.42
N LYS A 401 30.63 13.42 -5.77
CA LYS A 401 31.14 14.79 -5.83
C LYS A 401 31.58 15.19 -7.24
N LYS A 402 32.21 14.29 -8.00
CA LYS A 402 32.58 14.53 -9.41
C LYS A 402 31.35 14.63 -10.32
N ARG A 403 30.28 13.89 -10.04
CA ARG A 403 29.00 13.96 -10.77
C ARG A 403 28.22 15.25 -10.47
N ALA A 404 28.46 15.89 -9.32
CA ALA A 404 27.89 17.18 -8.95
C ALA A 404 28.50 18.33 -9.78
N LYS A 405 28.03 18.48 -11.02
CA LYS A 405 28.55 19.42 -12.03
C LYS A 405 28.01 20.84 -11.89
N ARG A 406 26.85 21.04 -11.25
CA ARG A 406 26.21 22.34 -11.13
C ARG A 406 26.41 22.90 -9.73
N THR A 407 26.96 24.11 -9.66
CA THR A 407 27.15 24.85 -8.42
C THR A 407 26.33 26.14 -8.47
N LEU A 408 25.53 26.38 -7.44
CA LEU A 408 24.83 27.65 -7.24
C LEU A 408 25.58 28.42 -6.14
N ILE A 409 25.79 29.71 -6.34
CA ILE A 409 26.58 30.56 -5.43
C ILE A 409 25.68 31.66 -4.90
N TYR A 410 25.58 31.75 -3.58
CA TYR A 410 24.81 32.76 -2.85
C TYR A 410 25.74 33.40 -1.83
N GLY A 411 26.50 34.42 -2.25
CA GLY A 411 27.56 35.01 -1.43
C GLY A 411 28.60 33.98 -0.99
N ASN A 412 28.76 33.80 0.32
CA ASN A 412 29.69 32.83 0.89
C ASN A 412 29.16 31.38 0.91
N LEU A 413 27.89 31.15 0.51
CA LEU A 413 27.32 29.80 0.44
C LEU A 413 27.44 29.24 -0.99
N LYS A 414 28.13 28.10 -1.13
CA LYS A 414 28.22 27.34 -2.39
C LYS A 414 27.42 26.05 -2.28
N LEU A 415 26.41 25.90 -3.12
CA LEU A 415 25.55 24.73 -3.20
C LEU A 415 25.89 23.87 -4.42
N ARG A 416 26.45 22.69 -4.20
CA ARG A 416 26.73 21.70 -5.25
C ARG A 416 25.57 20.74 -5.37
N LEU A 417 24.90 20.79 -6.52
CA LEU A 417 23.75 19.93 -6.79
C LEU A 417 24.24 18.54 -7.20
N ILE A 418 23.91 17.50 -6.41
CA ILE A 418 24.27 16.13 -6.77
C ILE A 418 23.45 15.65 -7.97
N SER A 419 23.94 14.62 -8.68
CA SER A 419 23.27 14.12 -9.88
C SER A 419 21.90 13.52 -9.57
N LEU A 420 21.01 13.45 -10.58
CA LEU A 420 19.68 12.86 -10.42
C LEU A 420 19.77 11.40 -9.98
N GLU A 421 20.71 10.63 -10.53
CA GLU A 421 20.93 9.24 -10.18
C GLU A 421 21.37 9.07 -8.72
N ASP A 422 22.22 9.96 -8.22
CA ASP A 422 22.62 9.98 -6.80
C ASP A 422 21.43 10.30 -5.89
N VAL A 423 20.58 11.28 -6.26
CA VAL A 423 19.33 11.56 -5.51
C VAL A 423 18.41 10.35 -5.50
N VAL A 424 18.20 9.70 -6.65
CA VAL A 424 17.33 8.53 -6.77
C VAL A 424 17.81 7.41 -5.85
N LEU A 425 19.11 7.12 -5.79
CA LEU A 425 19.64 6.12 -4.87
C LEU A 425 19.37 6.51 -3.41
N LEU A 426 19.74 7.73 -3.00
CA LEU A 426 19.60 8.19 -1.61
C LEU A 426 18.14 8.18 -1.14
N LYS A 427 17.22 8.54 -2.03
CA LYS A 427 15.77 8.48 -1.80
C LYS A 427 15.24 7.04 -1.75
N ALA A 428 15.76 6.14 -2.57
CA ALA A 428 15.27 4.77 -2.61
C ALA A 428 15.64 3.98 -1.33
N ILE A 429 16.81 4.25 -0.76
CA ILE A 429 17.33 3.53 0.42
C ILE A 429 16.88 4.13 1.76
N SER A 430 16.34 5.35 1.77
CA SER A 430 15.92 6.04 3.01
C SER A 430 14.72 5.35 3.69
N ALA A 431 14.12 4.35 3.02
CA ALA A 431 12.91 3.64 3.40
C ALA A 431 11.70 4.56 3.65
N ARG A 432 11.81 5.86 3.31
CA ARG A 432 10.73 6.81 3.45
C ARG A 432 9.83 6.75 2.24
N GLU A 433 8.58 6.50 2.54
CA GLU A 433 7.54 6.22 1.60
C GLU A 433 7.21 7.39 0.62
N ARG A 434 7.46 8.65 1.01
CA ARG A 434 7.34 9.84 0.13
C ARG A 434 8.40 9.90 -0.96
N ASP A 435 9.56 9.33 -0.68
CA ASP A 435 10.72 9.43 -1.57
C ASP A 435 10.48 8.67 -2.89
N LEU A 436 9.56 7.69 -2.89
CA LEU A 436 9.17 6.96 -4.10
C LEU A 436 8.41 7.82 -5.11
N GLU A 437 7.53 8.72 -4.66
CA GLU A 437 6.80 9.63 -5.56
C GLU A 437 7.76 10.64 -6.21
N ASP A 438 8.72 11.16 -5.43
CA ASP A 438 9.78 12.03 -5.95
C ASP A 438 10.64 11.28 -6.99
N ILE A 439 10.98 10.01 -6.75
CA ILE A 439 11.70 9.17 -7.73
C ILE A 439 10.85 8.95 -8.98
N ALA A 440 9.57 8.60 -8.83
CA ALA A 440 8.67 8.39 -9.95
C ALA A 440 8.52 9.66 -10.80
N THR A 441 8.32 10.81 -10.16
CA THR A 441 8.25 12.13 -10.81
C THR A 441 9.56 12.44 -11.55
N THR A 442 10.70 12.18 -10.90
CA THR A 442 12.02 12.36 -11.52
C THR A 442 12.16 11.49 -12.77
N ALA A 443 11.80 10.21 -12.68
CA ALA A 443 11.87 9.26 -13.79
C ALA A 443 10.90 9.58 -14.94
N LYS A 444 9.73 10.17 -14.64
CA LYS A 444 8.76 10.63 -15.64
C LYS A 444 9.21 11.91 -16.34
N LYS A 445 9.73 12.90 -15.59
CA LYS A 445 10.09 14.23 -16.12
C LYS A 445 11.52 14.32 -16.69
N ARG A 446 12.41 13.38 -16.36
CA ARG A 446 13.82 13.39 -16.75
C ARG A 446 14.30 11.99 -17.12
N ARG A 447 15.33 11.93 -17.96
CA ARG A 447 15.99 10.67 -18.30
C ARG A 447 16.93 10.24 -17.18
N VAL A 448 16.49 9.30 -16.35
CA VAL A 448 17.31 8.69 -15.29
C VAL A 448 18.14 7.54 -15.87
N ASN A 449 19.45 7.53 -15.64
CA ASN A 449 20.31 6.40 -15.98
C ASN A 449 20.24 5.30 -14.91
N TRP A 450 19.21 4.45 -15.00
CA TRP A 450 19.01 3.32 -14.08
C TRP A 450 20.20 2.37 -13.96
N SER A 451 21.03 2.25 -14.99
CA SER A 451 22.20 1.37 -14.96
C SER A 451 23.32 1.88 -14.04
N LEU A 452 23.32 3.18 -13.74
CA LEU A 452 24.29 3.84 -12.86
C LEU A 452 23.94 3.64 -11.38
N ILE A 453 22.66 3.55 -11.01
CA ILE A 453 22.20 3.43 -9.62
C ILE A 453 22.90 2.28 -8.84
N PRO A 454 22.93 1.02 -9.32
CA PRO A 454 23.66 -0.04 -8.62
C PRO A 454 25.17 0.18 -8.64
N GLN A 455 25.73 0.93 -9.59
CA GLN A 455 27.16 1.27 -9.60
C GLN A 455 27.48 2.27 -8.51
N ILE A 456 26.63 3.30 -8.32
CA ILE A 456 26.76 4.27 -7.22
C ILE A 456 26.71 3.54 -5.88
N LEU A 457 25.80 2.58 -5.73
CA LEU A 457 25.70 1.78 -4.52
C LEU A 457 26.99 0.97 -4.25
N LEU A 458 27.62 0.45 -5.30
CA LEU A 458 28.89 -0.29 -5.22
C LEU A 458 30.12 0.60 -5.00
N GLU A 459 29.99 1.94 -5.02
CA GLU A 459 31.05 2.86 -4.58
C GLU A 459 31.20 2.87 -3.05
N GLN A 460 30.25 2.27 -2.34
CA GLN A 460 30.23 2.13 -0.88
C GLN A 460 31.03 0.88 -0.47
N GLU A 461 31.30 0.75 0.83
CA GLU A 461 31.86 -0.49 1.37
C GLU A 461 30.93 -1.67 1.05
N GLU A 462 31.51 -2.82 0.71
CA GLU A 462 30.77 -3.96 0.16
C GLU A 462 29.60 -4.39 1.06
N GLN A 463 29.84 -4.51 2.36
CA GLN A 463 28.81 -4.91 3.32
C GLN A 463 27.66 -3.88 3.39
N VAL A 464 27.96 -2.58 3.28
CA VAL A 464 26.96 -1.50 3.25
C VAL A 464 26.17 -1.56 1.95
N ALA A 465 26.84 -1.75 0.81
CA ALA A 465 26.21 -1.85 -0.50
C ALA A 465 25.21 -3.02 -0.55
N GLU A 466 25.62 -4.20 -0.10
CA GLU A 466 24.77 -5.39 -0.01
C GLU A 466 23.56 -5.16 0.91
N GLN A 467 23.78 -4.60 2.10
CA GLN A 467 22.70 -4.31 3.05
C GLN A 467 21.66 -3.35 2.46
N LYS A 468 22.11 -2.27 1.84
CA LYS A 468 21.23 -1.23 1.29
C LYS A 468 20.56 -1.66 -0.02
N ALA A 469 21.11 -2.65 -0.72
CA ALA A 469 20.49 -3.23 -1.90
C ALA A 469 19.10 -3.84 -1.62
N VAL A 470 18.85 -4.32 -0.40
CA VAL A 470 17.52 -4.83 0.00
C VAL A 470 16.46 -3.72 -0.05
N ALA A 471 16.75 -2.56 0.56
CA ALA A 471 15.85 -1.41 0.53
C ALA A 471 15.67 -0.86 -0.90
N LEU A 472 16.75 -0.81 -1.67
CA LEU A 472 16.71 -0.42 -3.07
C LEU A 472 15.82 -1.36 -3.91
N LEU A 473 15.90 -2.68 -3.68
CA LEU A 473 15.07 -3.67 -4.39
C LEU A 473 13.58 -3.43 -4.12
N GLN A 474 13.21 -3.24 -2.86
CA GLN A 474 11.83 -2.96 -2.46
C GLN A 474 11.31 -1.67 -3.11
N ALA A 475 12.11 -0.61 -3.11
CA ALA A 475 11.76 0.65 -3.77
C ALA A 475 11.54 0.45 -5.29
N VAL A 476 12.44 -0.30 -5.95
CA VAL A 476 12.34 -0.64 -7.37
C VAL A 476 11.06 -1.40 -7.68
N GLU A 477 10.69 -2.38 -6.86
CA GLU A 477 9.45 -3.15 -7.04
C GLU A 477 8.21 -2.28 -6.92
N VAL A 478 8.13 -1.43 -5.88
CA VAL A 478 6.99 -0.50 -5.72
C VAL A 478 6.92 0.50 -6.87
N LEU A 479 8.06 1.00 -7.36
CA LEU A 479 8.09 1.90 -8.53
C LEU A 479 7.54 1.22 -9.80
N GLN A 480 7.80 -0.07 -10.00
CA GLN A 480 7.25 -0.83 -11.11
C GLN A 480 5.74 -1.09 -10.93
N GLU A 481 5.33 -1.53 -9.75
CA GLU A 481 3.96 -1.98 -9.48
C GLU A 481 2.97 -0.81 -9.31
N ALA A 482 3.33 0.19 -8.52
CA ALA A 482 2.43 1.28 -8.14
C ALA A 482 2.55 2.50 -9.07
N TYR A 483 3.74 2.77 -9.61
CA TYR A 483 4.02 3.97 -10.42
C TYR A 483 4.28 3.67 -11.91
N ASN A 484 4.25 2.40 -12.31
CA ASN A 484 4.49 1.94 -13.69
C ASN A 484 5.82 2.45 -14.29
N ILE A 485 6.85 2.57 -13.46
CA ILE A 485 8.17 3.03 -13.90
C ILE A 485 8.95 1.87 -14.51
N LYS A 486 9.40 2.03 -15.76
CA LYS A 486 10.15 1.00 -16.48
C LYS A 486 11.62 0.99 -16.05
N ILE A 487 12.01 -0.07 -15.33
CA ILE A 487 13.39 -0.28 -14.89
C ILE A 487 14.01 -1.42 -15.73
N PRO A 488 15.24 -1.24 -16.29
CA PRO A 488 15.87 -2.27 -17.12
C PRO A 488 16.06 -3.59 -16.37
N ARG A 489 15.72 -4.72 -17.01
CA ARG A 489 15.84 -6.07 -16.42
C ARG A 489 17.24 -6.37 -15.88
N LYS A 490 18.29 -5.97 -16.62
CA LYS A 490 19.69 -6.15 -16.19
C LYS A 490 20.02 -5.36 -14.92
N THR A 491 19.46 -4.14 -14.77
CA THR A 491 19.62 -3.34 -13.56
C THR A 491 18.96 -4.02 -12.38
N LYS A 492 17.69 -4.44 -12.53
CA LYS A 492 16.96 -5.13 -11.46
C LYS A 492 17.68 -6.41 -11.02
N ALA A 493 18.13 -7.23 -11.97
CA ALA A 493 18.87 -8.46 -11.66
C ALA A 493 20.16 -8.21 -10.86
N LYS A 494 20.88 -7.09 -11.13
CA LYS A 494 22.06 -6.72 -10.33
C LYS A 494 21.69 -6.35 -8.89
N ILE A 495 20.62 -5.58 -8.71
CA ILE A 495 20.12 -5.20 -7.38
C ILE A 495 19.62 -6.43 -6.62
N GLU A 496 18.87 -7.31 -7.28
CA GLU A 496 18.42 -8.60 -6.72
C GLU A 496 19.60 -9.46 -6.25
N LYS A 497 20.67 -9.54 -7.04
CA LYS A 497 21.87 -10.31 -6.68
C LYS A 497 22.51 -9.77 -5.39
N LEU A 498 22.69 -8.46 -5.28
CA LEU A 498 23.27 -7.82 -4.09
C LEU A 498 22.39 -8.01 -2.85
N ALA A 499 21.07 -7.80 -3.00
CA ALA A 499 20.11 -8.01 -1.93
C ALA A 499 20.08 -9.46 -1.45
N LEU A 500 20.07 -10.43 -2.39
CA LEU A 500 20.09 -11.85 -2.07
C LEU A 500 21.35 -12.24 -1.30
N LYS A 501 22.51 -11.72 -1.70
CA LYS A 501 23.79 -11.95 -1.01
C LYS A 501 23.70 -11.54 0.47
N HIS A 502 23.17 -10.36 0.76
CA HIS A 502 22.96 -9.89 2.14
C HIS A 502 22.00 -10.80 2.93
N LEU A 503 20.85 -11.13 2.35
CA LEU A 503 19.80 -11.93 3.00
C LEU A 503 20.30 -13.34 3.32
N VAL A 504 21.04 -13.96 2.39
CA VAL A 504 21.68 -15.27 2.61
C VAL A 504 22.71 -15.19 3.74
N LYS A 505 23.61 -14.17 3.75
CA LYS A 505 24.56 -13.95 4.87
C LYS A 505 23.82 -13.87 6.21
N LYS A 506 22.74 -13.10 6.28
CA LYS A 506 21.90 -12.93 7.49
C LYS A 506 21.23 -14.22 7.96
N LEU A 507 20.76 -15.07 7.05
CA LEU A 507 20.17 -16.36 7.42
C LEU A 507 21.20 -17.39 7.88
N ILE A 508 22.41 -17.36 7.30
CA ILE A 508 23.54 -18.17 7.78
C ILE A 508 23.95 -17.75 9.20
N GLU A 509 24.02 -16.45 9.48
CA GLU A 509 24.27 -15.90 10.83
C GLU A 509 23.21 -16.38 11.83
N LYS A 510 21.95 -16.53 11.38
CA LYS A 510 20.83 -17.09 12.18
C LYS A 510 20.82 -18.62 12.27
N GLY A 511 21.79 -19.31 11.68
CA GLY A 511 21.97 -20.76 11.80
C GLY A 511 21.38 -21.60 10.65
N LEU A 512 20.72 -21.00 9.66
CA LEU A 512 20.22 -21.73 8.48
C LEU A 512 21.38 -22.00 7.52
N LYS A 513 21.72 -23.27 7.31
CA LYS A 513 22.85 -23.66 6.44
C LYS A 513 22.42 -24.44 5.19
N LYS A 514 21.22 -25.02 5.16
CA LYS A 514 20.78 -25.80 3.99
C LYS A 514 20.17 -24.87 2.93
N PRO A 515 20.58 -24.99 1.65
CA PRO A 515 20.03 -24.16 0.57
C PRO A 515 18.50 -24.25 0.44
N SER A 516 17.89 -25.40 0.73
CA SER A 516 16.44 -25.59 0.69
C SER A 516 15.69 -24.85 1.81
N GLU A 517 16.30 -24.74 3.00
CA GLU A 517 15.73 -24.01 4.13
C GLU A 517 15.77 -22.50 3.87
N ILE A 518 16.91 -21.99 3.39
CA ILE A 518 17.10 -20.59 2.99
C ILE A 518 16.17 -20.22 1.83
N SER A 519 16.04 -21.10 0.83
CA SER A 519 15.12 -20.95 -0.30
C SER A 519 13.66 -20.77 0.14
N ARG A 520 13.19 -21.61 1.06
CA ARG A 520 11.83 -21.53 1.62
C ARG A 520 11.60 -20.25 2.40
N GLU A 521 12.58 -19.84 3.21
CA GLU A 521 12.48 -18.63 4.03
C GLU A 521 12.43 -17.35 3.17
N LEU A 522 13.24 -17.28 2.11
CA LEU A 522 13.32 -16.11 1.25
C LEU A 522 12.29 -16.11 0.11
N GLY A 523 11.64 -17.25 -0.18
CA GLY A 523 10.77 -17.39 -1.34
C GLY A 523 11.51 -17.31 -2.68
N VAL A 524 12.80 -17.69 -2.72
CA VAL A 524 13.68 -17.59 -3.90
C VAL A 524 14.09 -18.98 -4.37
N PRO A 525 14.19 -19.26 -5.70
CA PRO A 525 14.57 -20.58 -6.19
C PRO A 525 15.89 -21.11 -5.61
N THR A 526 15.88 -22.37 -5.18
CA THR A 526 17.03 -23.05 -4.55
C THR A 526 18.32 -23.00 -5.38
N GLY A 527 18.21 -22.99 -6.71
CA GLY A 527 19.35 -22.83 -7.62
C GLY A 527 20.11 -21.51 -7.42
N LYS A 528 19.37 -20.39 -7.29
CA LYS A 528 19.97 -19.07 -7.02
C LYS A 528 20.65 -19.03 -5.66
N VAL A 529 20.02 -19.64 -4.64
CA VAL A 529 20.62 -19.73 -3.30
C VAL A 529 21.93 -20.50 -3.31
N ARG A 530 22.01 -21.62 -4.04
CA ARG A 530 23.26 -22.41 -4.18
C ARG A 530 24.36 -21.62 -4.86
N GLU A 531 24.03 -20.89 -5.92
CA GLU A 531 24.98 -20.02 -6.62
C GLU A 531 25.54 -18.94 -5.69
N THR A 532 24.67 -18.23 -4.95
CA THR A 532 25.09 -17.22 -3.98
C THR A 532 25.95 -17.82 -2.86
N LEU A 533 25.60 -19.00 -2.35
CA LEU A 533 26.42 -19.68 -1.33
C LEU A 533 27.83 -20.02 -1.84
N ARG A 534 27.95 -20.46 -3.11
CA ARG A 534 29.26 -20.74 -3.71
C ARG A 534 30.12 -19.49 -3.80
N GLU A 535 29.56 -18.38 -4.29
CA GLU A 535 30.26 -17.08 -4.35
C GLU A 535 30.75 -16.64 -2.97
N LEU A 536 29.91 -16.79 -1.93
CA LEU A 536 30.28 -16.46 -0.55
C LEU A 536 31.39 -17.35 0.03
N HIS A 537 31.53 -18.58 -0.45
CA HIS A 537 32.62 -19.47 -0.04
C HIS A 537 33.94 -19.11 -0.71
N GLU A 538 33.90 -18.74 -1.99
CA GLU A 538 35.08 -18.28 -2.75
C GLU A 538 35.66 -16.98 -2.16
N GLU A 539 34.79 -16.06 -1.71
CA GLU A 539 35.18 -14.80 -1.05
C GLU A 539 35.79 -15.00 0.34
N ARG A 540 35.51 -16.11 1.02
CA ARG A 540 36.10 -16.44 2.33
C ARG A 540 37.41 -17.23 2.23
N GLY A 541 37.70 -17.78 1.06
CA GLY A 541 38.92 -18.55 0.78
C GLY A 541 40.02 -17.74 0.07
N SER A 542 39.77 -16.46 -0.18
CA SER A 542 40.71 -15.45 -0.70
C SER A 542 41.08 -14.48 0.41
#